data_AF-A0A7C4VPU1-F1
#
_entry.id   AF-A0A7C4VPU1-F1
#
_cell.length_a   1.000
_cell.length_b   1.000
_cell.length_c   1.000
_cell.angle_alpha   90.00
_cell.angle_beta   90.00
_cell.angle_gamma   90.00
#
_symmetry.space_group_name_H-M   'P 1'
#
loop_
_entity.id
_entity.type
_entity.pdbx_description
1 polymer ?
#
loop_
_entity_poly.entity_id
_entity_poly.type
_entity_poly.pdbx_seq_one_letter_code
_entity_poly.pdbx_strand_id
1 'polypeptide(L)'
;MPTFETPNLKWSFSVEGLFTLPLIFSRPAIGEDGTIYVGGAVMSTENKDLGKLYAINSNGTLRWSLETDSAIITTPIIASDGNIYLSSHEKLYSISPNRQLLWSFTTNECFSSPAIGEDGTLYAGSFDGKPYAINANGNLRWSYGIGEEIPFKAVRSLL
;
A
#
# COMPACT_ATOMS: atom_id res chain seq x y z
N MET A 1 -20.21 17.76 34.22
CA MET A 1 -19.03 17.12 33.61
C MET A 1 -19.54 16.08 32.63
N PRO A 2 -19.09 16.03 31.36
CA PRO A 2 -19.50 14.97 30.46
C PRO A 2 -18.92 13.63 30.95
N THR A 3 -19.77 12.61 31.00
CA THR A 3 -19.37 11.22 31.24
C THR A 3 -18.93 10.62 29.92
N PHE A 4 -17.67 10.24 29.81
CA PHE A 4 -17.18 9.46 28.66
C PHE A 4 -17.58 7.99 28.86
N GLU A 5 -18.24 7.40 27.87
CA GLU A 5 -18.50 5.97 27.86
C GLU A 5 -17.18 5.20 27.69
N THR A 6 -17.03 4.10 28.43
CA THR A 6 -15.89 3.20 28.26
C THR A 6 -16.04 2.45 26.93
N PRO A 7 -15.04 2.48 26.04
CA PRO A 7 -15.10 1.75 24.77
C PRO A 7 -15.20 0.24 25.02
N ASN A 8 -16.09 -0.43 24.29
CA ASN A 8 -16.26 -1.88 24.31
C ASN A 8 -15.66 -2.51 23.04
N LEU A 9 -14.87 -3.57 23.20
CA LEU A 9 -14.38 -4.36 22.07
C LEU A 9 -15.54 -5.09 21.38
N LYS A 10 -15.76 -4.85 20.09
CA LYS A 10 -16.79 -5.54 19.31
C LYS A 10 -16.33 -6.89 18.77
N TRP A 11 -15.12 -6.95 18.25
CA TRP A 11 -14.50 -8.16 17.70
C TRP A 11 -12.98 -7.98 17.61
N SER A 12 -12.27 -9.10 17.51
CA SER A 12 -10.87 -9.16 17.11
C SER A 12 -10.71 -10.21 16.01
N PHE A 13 -9.76 -9.98 15.10
CA PHE A 13 -9.41 -10.93 14.05
C PHE A 13 -7.93 -11.27 14.18
N SER A 14 -7.61 -12.56 14.28
CA SER A 14 -6.24 -13.05 14.32
C SER A 14 -5.85 -13.51 12.93
N VAL A 15 -4.76 -12.96 12.42
CA VAL A 15 -4.13 -13.47 11.20
C VAL A 15 -3.38 -14.77 11.52
N GLU A 16 -3.43 -15.74 10.60
CA GLU A 16 -2.68 -16.99 10.73
C GLU A 16 -1.22 -16.79 10.30
N GLY A 17 -0.27 -17.29 11.10
CA GLY A 17 1.16 -17.31 10.79
C GLY A 17 1.76 -18.68 11.08
N LEU A 18 2.62 -19.17 10.18
CA LEU A 18 3.35 -20.42 10.38
C LEU A 18 4.53 -20.15 11.32
N PHE A 19 4.43 -20.63 12.56
CA PHE A 19 5.50 -20.77 13.56
C PHE A 19 6.20 -19.50 14.08
N THR A 20 5.91 -18.33 13.53
CA THR A 20 6.38 -17.02 14.01
C THR A 20 5.24 -16.01 13.89
N LEU A 21 5.18 -15.07 14.85
CA LEU A 21 4.06 -14.15 15.01
C LEU A 21 3.71 -13.47 13.68
N PRO A 22 2.48 -13.60 13.15
CA PRO A 22 2.08 -12.83 11.99
C PRO A 22 2.07 -11.35 12.36
N LEU A 23 2.77 -10.53 11.57
CA LEU A 23 3.00 -9.12 11.89
C LEU A 23 2.09 -8.24 11.04
N ILE A 24 1.22 -7.48 11.71
CA ILE A 24 0.44 -6.42 11.10
C ILE A 24 1.21 -5.11 11.29
N PHE A 25 1.79 -4.60 10.21
CA PHE A 25 2.55 -3.34 10.22
C PHE A 25 1.76 -2.17 9.63
N SER A 26 0.85 -2.45 8.69
CA SER A 26 0.07 -1.42 8.03
C SER A 26 -1.02 -0.86 8.94
N ARG A 27 -1.43 0.38 8.66
CA ARG A 27 -2.68 0.91 9.20
C ARG A 27 -3.86 0.34 8.42
N PRO A 28 -5.04 0.17 9.03
CA PRO A 28 -6.23 -0.27 8.32
C PRO A 28 -6.76 0.84 7.40
N ALA A 29 -7.31 0.45 6.25
CA ALA A 29 -8.17 1.28 5.41
C ALA A 29 -9.60 0.73 5.44
N ILE A 30 -10.61 1.60 5.41
CA ILE A 30 -12.02 1.20 5.48
C ILE A 30 -12.73 1.68 4.20
N GLY A 31 -13.31 0.74 3.45
CA GLY A 31 -14.11 1.04 2.27
C GLY A 31 -15.50 1.55 2.63
N GLU A 32 -16.20 2.15 1.68
CA GLU A 32 -17.56 2.67 1.88
C GLU A 32 -18.56 1.57 2.29
N ASP A 33 -18.32 0.32 1.86
CA ASP A 33 -19.13 -0.85 2.25
C ASP A 33 -18.81 -1.38 3.67
N GLY A 34 -17.89 -0.73 4.38
CA GLY A 34 -17.43 -1.12 5.70
C GLY A 34 -16.39 -2.25 5.71
N THR A 35 -15.89 -2.68 4.55
CA THR A 35 -14.78 -3.63 4.47
C THR A 35 -13.49 -2.97 4.94
N ILE A 36 -12.76 -3.67 5.79
CA ILE A 36 -11.51 -3.23 6.40
C ILE A 36 -10.35 -3.96 5.72
N TYR A 37 -9.41 -3.20 5.19
CA TYR A 37 -8.23 -3.69 4.49
C TYR A 37 -6.98 -3.50 5.33
N VAL A 38 -6.24 -4.58 5.55
CA VAL A 38 -5.04 -4.58 6.38
C VAL A 38 -3.96 -5.42 5.70
N GLY A 39 -2.77 -4.85 5.52
CA GLY A 39 -1.58 -5.56 5.09
C GLY A 39 -0.73 -6.06 6.26
N GLY A 40 -0.09 -7.21 6.07
CA GLY A 40 0.88 -7.76 7.02
C GLY A 40 1.95 -8.61 6.35
N ALA A 41 2.78 -9.21 7.18
CA ALA A 41 3.80 -10.19 6.81
C ALA A 41 3.41 -11.59 7.29
N VAL A 42 3.63 -12.58 6.42
CA VAL A 42 3.53 -14.00 6.72
C VAL A 42 4.88 -14.62 6.37
N MET A 43 5.63 -15.05 7.40
CA MET A 43 6.93 -15.68 7.16
C MET A 43 6.74 -17.02 6.45
N SER A 44 7.44 -17.22 5.33
CA SER A 44 7.54 -18.51 4.65
C SER A 44 8.76 -19.28 5.16
N THR A 45 8.69 -20.61 5.12
CA THR A 45 9.78 -21.53 5.48
C THR A 45 10.99 -21.44 4.55
N GLU A 46 10.89 -20.67 3.45
CA GLU A 46 11.91 -20.58 2.39
C GLU A 46 12.79 -19.31 2.48
N ASN A 47 12.96 -18.70 3.66
CA ASN A 47 13.69 -17.43 3.84
C ASN A 47 13.15 -16.27 2.97
N LYS A 48 11.89 -16.36 2.54
CA LYS A 48 11.20 -15.28 1.82
C LYS A 48 10.05 -14.79 2.68
N ASP A 49 10.12 -13.55 3.12
CA ASP A 49 8.97 -12.91 3.75
C ASP A 49 7.89 -12.73 2.69
N LEU A 50 6.74 -13.38 2.86
CA LEU A 50 5.57 -13.12 2.02
C LEU A 50 4.72 -12.06 2.72
N GLY A 51 3.96 -11.30 1.93
CA GLY A 51 2.94 -10.41 2.47
C GLY A 51 1.56 -10.94 2.21
N LYS A 52 0.61 -10.49 3.01
CA LYS A 52 -0.80 -10.79 2.79
C LYS A 52 -1.65 -9.55 3.06
N LEU A 53 -2.49 -9.22 2.09
CA LEU A 53 -3.58 -8.27 2.24
C LEU A 53 -4.80 -9.04 2.73
N TYR A 54 -5.41 -8.58 3.82
CA TYR A 54 -6.64 -9.11 4.39
C TYR A 54 -7.76 -8.13 4.14
N ALA A 55 -8.91 -8.62 3.65
CA ALA A 55 -10.17 -7.90 3.62
C ALA A 55 -11.10 -8.52 4.68
N ILE A 56 -11.52 -7.71 5.64
CA ILE A 56 -12.30 -8.13 6.82
C ILE A 56 -13.64 -7.41 6.76
N ASN A 57 -14.74 -8.15 6.93
CA ASN A 57 -16.08 -7.56 7.00
C ASN A 57 -16.21 -6.71 8.27
N SER A 58 -17.14 -5.75 8.28
CA SER A 58 -17.39 -4.88 9.43
C SER A 58 -17.75 -5.62 10.73
N ASN A 59 -18.19 -6.88 10.62
CA ASN A 59 -18.47 -7.78 11.74
C ASN A 59 -17.26 -8.61 12.23
N GLY A 60 -16.06 -8.40 11.66
CA GLY A 60 -14.82 -9.07 12.05
C GLY A 60 -14.53 -10.39 11.34
N THR A 61 -15.40 -10.85 10.44
CA THR A 61 -15.17 -12.08 9.67
C THR A 61 -14.27 -11.84 8.45
N LEU A 62 -13.40 -12.80 8.11
CA LEU A 62 -12.58 -12.72 6.90
C LEU A 62 -13.46 -12.75 5.65
N ARG A 63 -13.33 -11.73 4.79
CA ARG A 63 -13.97 -11.70 3.47
C ARG A 63 -13.11 -12.42 2.43
N TRP A 64 -11.82 -12.07 2.38
CA TRP A 64 -10.81 -12.74 1.57
C TRP A 64 -9.40 -12.31 1.99
N SER A 65 -8.38 -13.02 1.51
CA SER A 65 -6.99 -12.57 1.58
C SER A 65 -6.28 -12.76 0.23
N LEU A 66 -5.21 -12.00 0.00
CA LEU A 66 -4.38 -12.05 -1.20
C LEU A 66 -2.90 -11.97 -0.82
N GLU A 67 -2.09 -12.86 -1.37
CA GLU A 67 -0.64 -12.90 -1.14
C GLU A 67 0.10 -11.94 -2.08
N THR A 68 1.09 -11.24 -1.52
CA THR A 68 2.01 -10.37 -2.25
C THR A 68 3.43 -10.92 -2.16
N ASP A 69 4.31 -10.40 -3.01
CA ASP A 69 5.67 -10.94 -3.14
C ASP A 69 6.56 -10.67 -1.93
N SER A 70 6.19 -9.70 -1.09
CA SER A 70 6.87 -9.37 0.15
C SER A 70 5.90 -8.79 1.19
N ALA A 71 6.36 -8.61 2.43
CA ALA A 71 5.61 -7.99 3.52
C ALA A 71 4.93 -6.68 3.10
N ILE A 72 3.67 -6.51 3.51
CA ILE A 72 2.94 -5.26 3.31
C ILE A 72 3.09 -4.43 4.58
N ILE A 73 4.04 -3.50 4.54
CA ILE A 73 4.30 -2.57 5.66
C ILE A 73 3.66 -1.20 5.46
N THR A 74 3.07 -0.97 4.28
CA THR A 74 2.49 0.31 3.90
C THR A 74 0.98 0.31 4.07
N THR A 75 0.39 1.49 4.26
CA THR A 75 -1.06 1.63 4.45
C THR A 75 -1.75 1.48 3.10
N PRO A 76 -2.68 0.51 2.93
CA PRO A 76 -3.49 0.44 1.71
C PRO A 76 -4.32 1.72 1.54
N ILE A 77 -4.55 2.13 0.30
CA ILE A 77 -5.46 3.23 -0.03
C ILE A 77 -6.56 2.70 -0.95
N ILE A 78 -7.78 3.22 -0.78
CA ILE A 78 -8.97 2.80 -1.53
C ILE A 78 -9.37 3.97 -2.43
N ALA A 79 -9.43 3.74 -3.74
CA ALA A 79 -9.96 4.71 -4.68
C ALA A 79 -11.48 4.83 -4.60
N SER A 80 -12.03 5.88 -5.21
CA SER A 80 -13.47 6.09 -5.35
C SER A 80 -14.19 5.00 -6.15
N ASP A 81 -13.47 4.25 -6.98
CA ASP A 81 -14.00 3.06 -7.69
C ASP A 81 -13.91 1.77 -6.85
N GLY A 82 -13.40 1.87 -5.62
CA GLY A 82 -13.20 0.76 -4.69
C GLY A 82 -11.88 0.00 -4.87
N ASN A 83 -11.07 0.32 -5.88
CA ASN A 83 -9.79 -0.36 -6.06
C ASN A 83 -8.83 -0.06 -4.91
N ILE A 84 -8.15 -1.10 -4.45
CA ILE A 84 -7.20 -1.06 -3.35
C ILE A 84 -5.80 -0.98 -3.92
N TYR A 85 -5.04 0.05 -3.54
CA TYR A 85 -3.65 0.21 -3.89
C TYR A 85 -2.76 0.09 -2.66
N LEU A 86 -1.66 -0.63 -2.81
CA LEU A 86 -0.67 -0.82 -1.76
C LEU A 86 0.67 -1.14 -2.38
N SER A 87 1.72 -0.91 -1.60
CA SER A 87 3.09 -1.28 -1.97
C SER A 87 3.60 -2.44 -1.12
N SER A 88 4.39 -3.30 -1.75
CA SER A 88 5.06 -4.43 -1.11
C SER A 88 6.43 -4.59 -1.77
N HIS A 89 7.47 -4.23 -1.02
CA HIS A 89 8.85 -4.13 -1.48
C HIS A 89 8.95 -3.34 -2.80
N GLU A 90 9.31 -4.00 -3.90
CA GLU A 90 9.50 -3.37 -5.22
C GLU A 90 8.20 -3.14 -6.00
N LYS A 91 7.04 -3.57 -5.51
CA LYS A 91 5.81 -3.55 -6.32
C LYS A 91 4.74 -2.66 -5.72
N LEU A 92 4.12 -1.83 -6.56
CA LEU A 92 2.82 -1.24 -6.32
C LEU A 92 1.76 -2.14 -6.96
N TYR A 93 0.71 -2.46 -6.22
CA TYR A 93 -0.38 -3.32 -6.65
C TYR A 93 -1.68 -2.52 -6.78
N SER A 94 -2.52 -2.93 -7.71
CA SER A 94 -3.95 -2.59 -7.73
C SER A 94 -4.77 -3.86 -7.64
N ILE A 95 -5.64 -3.91 -6.64
CA ILE A 95 -6.46 -5.07 -6.31
C ILE A 95 -7.91 -4.61 -6.25
N SER A 96 -8.79 -5.30 -6.94
CA SER A 96 -10.24 -5.03 -6.86
C SER A 96 -10.82 -5.41 -5.48
N PRO A 97 -11.99 -4.87 -5.10
CA PRO A 97 -12.74 -5.30 -3.92
C PRO A 97 -13.05 -6.81 -3.87
N ASN A 98 -12.99 -7.49 -5.00
CA ASN A 98 -13.31 -8.91 -5.15
C ASN A 98 -12.06 -9.80 -5.27
N ARG A 99 -10.91 -9.36 -4.71
CA ARG A 99 -9.66 -10.14 -4.63
C ARG A 99 -8.98 -10.40 -5.99
N GLN A 100 -9.35 -9.68 -7.05
CA GLN A 100 -8.66 -9.77 -8.34
C GLN A 100 -7.49 -8.80 -8.38
N LEU A 101 -6.29 -9.29 -8.69
CA LEU A 101 -5.16 -8.45 -9.04
C LEU A 101 -5.42 -7.84 -10.42
N LEU A 102 -5.56 -6.52 -10.48
CA LEU A 102 -5.84 -5.78 -11.71
C LEU A 102 -4.54 -5.47 -12.46
N TRP A 103 -3.53 -5.00 -11.73
CA TRP A 103 -2.19 -4.77 -12.25
C TRP A 103 -1.16 -4.68 -11.12
N SER A 104 0.12 -4.80 -11.49
CA SER A 104 1.25 -4.43 -10.63
C SER A 104 2.25 -3.60 -11.43
N PHE A 105 2.95 -2.71 -10.72
CA PHE A 105 3.97 -1.83 -11.27
C PHE A 105 5.26 -1.99 -10.47
N THR A 106 6.37 -2.29 -11.14
CA THR A 106 7.67 -2.47 -10.50
C THR A 106 8.39 -1.13 -10.33
N THR A 107 8.88 -0.90 -9.12
CA THR A 107 9.67 0.24 -8.65
C THR A 107 11.01 -0.26 -8.13
N ASN A 108 11.96 0.64 -7.84
CA ASN A 108 13.23 0.29 -7.19
C ASN A 108 13.08 0.40 -5.66
N GLU A 109 12.29 -0.49 -5.08
CA GLU A 109 11.84 -0.49 -3.68
C GLU A 109 10.92 0.68 -3.31
N CYS A 110 9.71 0.36 -2.88
CA CYS A 110 8.66 1.29 -2.49
C CYS A 110 8.13 0.92 -1.11
N PHE A 111 8.76 1.48 -0.08
CA PHE A 111 8.30 1.35 1.30
C PHE A 111 7.38 2.50 1.75
N SER A 112 6.98 3.38 0.84
CA SER A 112 6.05 4.48 1.12
C SER A 112 4.60 4.06 0.91
N SER A 113 3.68 4.60 1.72
CA SER A 113 2.25 4.42 1.49
C SER A 113 1.84 5.26 0.27
N PRO A 114 1.17 4.67 -0.73
CA PRO A 114 0.74 5.41 -1.90
C PRO A 114 -0.31 6.47 -1.56
N ALA A 115 -0.37 7.52 -2.37
CA ALA A 115 -1.40 8.56 -2.31
C ALA A 115 -2.16 8.65 -3.64
N ILE A 116 -3.43 9.05 -3.61
CA ILE A 116 -4.25 9.27 -4.81
C ILE A 116 -4.52 10.77 -4.95
N GLY A 117 -4.20 11.34 -6.11
CA GLY A 117 -4.61 12.69 -6.50
C GLY A 117 -6.07 12.74 -6.96
N GLU A 118 -6.65 13.93 -6.98
CA GLU A 118 -8.06 14.15 -7.41
C GLU A 118 -8.35 13.63 -8.83
N ASP A 119 -7.33 13.58 -9.69
CA ASP A 119 -7.42 13.08 -11.06
C ASP A 119 -7.22 11.56 -11.20
N GLY A 120 -7.16 10.84 -10.07
CA GLY A 120 -6.93 9.40 -10.00
C GLY A 120 -5.46 8.99 -10.21
N THR A 121 -4.51 9.93 -10.22
CA THR A 121 -3.08 9.59 -10.26
C THR A 121 -2.64 9.01 -8.93
N LEU A 122 -1.95 7.88 -8.98
CA LEU A 122 -1.26 7.28 -7.85
C LEU A 122 0.15 7.83 -7.75
N TYR A 123 0.53 8.23 -6.55
CA TYR A 123 1.88 8.69 -6.22
C TYR A 123 2.52 7.74 -5.23
N ALA A 124 3.72 7.27 -5.56
CA ALA A 124 4.50 6.40 -4.71
C ALA A 124 5.95 6.87 -4.67
N GLY A 125 6.51 7.04 -3.47
CA GLY A 125 7.92 7.32 -3.27
C GLY A 125 8.74 6.04 -3.22
N SER A 126 9.90 6.05 -3.88
CA SER A 126 10.81 4.92 -3.96
C SER A 126 12.18 5.25 -3.35
N PHE A 127 12.92 4.22 -2.96
CA PHE A 127 14.25 4.34 -2.36
C PHE A 127 15.32 4.76 -3.37
N ASP A 128 15.06 4.65 -4.67
CA ASP A 128 15.94 5.18 -5.72
C ASP A 128 15.93 6.71 -5.86
N GLY A 129 15.30 7.41 -4.91
CA GLY A 129 15.20 8.87 -4.90
C GLY A 129 14.17 9.41 -5.88
N LYS A 130 13.32 8.57 -6.48
CA LYS A 130 12.29 8.99 -7.43
C LYS A 130 10.87 8.78 -6.89
N PRO A 131 10.00 9.78 -6.94
CA PRO A 131 8.57 9.55 -6.97
C PRO A 131 8.15 8.95 -8.32
N TYR A 132 7.11 8.13 -8.27
CA TYR A 132 6.42 7.59 -9.41
C TYR A 132 4.99 8.11 -9.42
N ALA A 133 4.56 8.70 -10.53
CA ALA A 133 3.17 9.03 -10.80
C ALA A 133 2.61 8.00 -11.78
N ILE A 134 1.56 7.29 -11.38
CA ILE A 134 1.02 6.13 -12.09
C ILE A 134 -0.48 6.37 -12.33
N ASN A 135 -0.95 6.10 -13.54
CA ASN A 135 -2.37 6.14 -13.86
C ASN A 135 -3.15 5.08 -13.08
N ALA A 136 -4.45 5.26 -12.90
CA ALA A 136 -5.33 4.24 -12.32
C ALA A 136 -5.28 2.88 -13.04
N ASN A 137 -4.88 2.85 -14.32
CA ASN A 137 -4.69 1.62 -15.11
C ASN A 137 -3.28 1.00 -15.00
N GLY A 138 -2.41 1.53 -14.13
CA GLY A 138 -1.06 1.00 -13.88
C GLY A 138 0.04 1.55 -14.78
N ASN A 139 -0.28 2.41 -15.76
CA ASN A 139 0.73 2.98 -16.65
C ASN A 139 1.45 4.17 -15.98
N LEU A 140 2.78 4.20 -16.07
CA LEU A 140 3.58 5.34 -15.64
C LEU A 140 3.14 6.63 -16.37
N ARG A 141 2.83 7.68 -15.61
CA ARG A 141 2.66 9.05 -16.13
C ARG A 141 4.00 9.75 -16.20
N TRP A 142 4.75 9.76 -15.10
CA TRP A 142 6.08 10.36 -15.00
C TRP A 142 6.84 9.84 -13.78
N SER A 143 8.16 10.00 -13.80
CA SER A 143 9.06 9.81 -12.66
C SER A 143 10.29 10.67 -12.87
N TYR A 144 10.75 11.36 -11.82
CA TYR A 144 11.93 12.23 -11.86
C TYR A 144 12.73 12.08 -10.57
N GLY A 145 14.06 12.13 -10.65
CA GLY A 145 14.93 12.10 -9.46
C GLY A 145 14.76 13.35 -8.62
N ILE A 146 14.45 13.19 -7.34
CA ILE A 146 14.57 14.25 -6.35
C ILE A 146 16.02 14.29 -5.92
N GLY A 147 16.81 15.17 -6.54
CA GLY A 147 18.15 15.51 -6.07
C GLY A 147 19.35 14.90 -6.78
N GLU A 148 19.28 14.53 -8.07
CA GLU A 148 20.52 14.49 -8.85
C GLU A 148 21.05 15.93 -9.03
N GLU A 149 22.35 16.12 -8.71
CA GLU A 149 23.06 17.39 -8.82
C GLU A 149 22.71 18.09 -10.13
N ILE A 150 22.32 19.36 -10.05
CA ILE A 150 22.35 20.24 -11.21
C ILE A 150 23.83 20.30 -11.63
N PRO A 151 24.26 19.72 -12.79
CA PRO A 151 25.58 20.05 -13.29
C PRO A 151 25.53 21.54 -13.54
N PHE A 152 26.40 22.32 -12.90
CA PHE A 152 26.54 23.75 -13.16
C PHE A 152 26.69 23.95 -14.69
N LYS A 153 25.58 24.21 -15.38
CA LYS A 153 25.63 24.79 -16.71
C LYS A 153 25.96 26.24 -16.45
N ALA A 154 27.26 26.53 -16.49
CA ALA A 154 27.78 27.88 -16.45
C ALA A 154 26.90 28.74 -17.36
N VAL A 155 26.22 29.72 -16.76
CA VAL A 155 25.55 30.78 -17.48
C VAL A 155 26.67 31.49 -18.23
N ARG A 156 26.84 31.22 -19.52
CA ARG A 156 27.56 32.16 -20.37
C ARG A 156 26.67 33.39 -20.47
N SER A 157 26.99 34.39 -19.67
CA SER A 157 26.54 35.75 -19.91
C SER A 157 26.98 36.13 -21.33
N LEU A 158 26.00 36.36 -22.21
CA LEU A 158 26.24 37.13 -23.42
C LEU A 158 26.42 38.58 -22.95
N LEU A 159 27.67 39.03 -22.92
CA LEU A 159 28.04 40.41 -23.24
C LEU A 159 28.73 40.37 -24.60
#